data_AF-A0A960T6A5-F1
#
_entry.id   AF-A0A960T6A5-F1
#
_cell.length_a   1.000
_cell.length_b   1.000
_cell.length_c   1.000
_cell.angle_alpha   90.00
_cell.angle_beta   90.00
_cell.angle_gamma   90.00
#
_symmetry.space_group_name_H-M   'P 1'
#
loop_
_entity.id
_entity.type
_entity.pdbx_description
1 polymer ?
#
loop_
_entity_poly.entity_id
_entity_poly.type
_entity_poly.pdbx_seq_one_letter_code
_entity_poly.pdbx_strand_id
1 'polypeptide(L)'
;GESGLGRAFAEGMPATEFLRQAIGSSLVSTIAEYFAFFALVTSFLGMTLGLFDFLSDGLGIKERGWGIIALGLIIIVPTYYFAVNYARVFIVAMSTSGSYGDAILNGIMPVMMVWIGRYSRKLGGVPLVPGGRPVLIAIVLFYLASLGLELGEQLGLLDFQSRILTLD
;
A
#
# COMPACT_ATOMS: atom_id res chain seq x y z
N GLY A 1 -25.10 -1.03 13.58
CA GLY A 1 -25.54 -2.13 14.48
C GLY A 1 -24.40 -2.49 15.42
N GLU A 2 -24.71 -2.99 16.61
CA GLU A 2 -23.73 -3.27 17.69
C GLU A 2 -22.62 -4.27 17.32
N SER A 3 -22.80 -5.01 16.21
CA SER A 3 -21.85 -5.96 15.60
C SER A 3 -21.44 -5.53 14.18
N GLY A 4 -21.18 -4.24 13.96
CA GLY A 4 -20.86 -3.70 12.63
C GLY A 4 -19.41 -3.92 12.20
N LEU A 5 -19.18 -4.05 10.88
CA LEU A 5 -17.85 -4.08 10.24
C LEU A 5 -16.93 -2.93 10.68
N GLY A 6 -17.51 -1.78 11.06
CA GLY A 6 -16.78 -0.64 11.61
C GLY A 6 -16.06 -0.94 12.93
N ARG A 7 -16.61 -1.80 13.80
CA ARG A 7 -15.94 -2.25 15.04
C ARG A 7 -14.84 -3.27 14.76
N ALA A 8 -15.05 -4.16 13.78
CA ALA A 8 -14.00 -5.05 13.24
C ALA A 8 -12.75 -4.28 12.86
N PHE A 9 -12.98 -3.22 12.08
CA PHE A 9 -11.95 -2.36 11.52
C PHE A 9 -11.29 -1.50 12.61
N ALA A 10 -12.07 -1.05 13.60
CA ALA A 10 -11.54 -0.34 14.76
C ALA A 10 -10.70 -1.25 15.68
N GLU A 11 -11.06 -2.52 15.85
CA GLU A 11 -10.33 -3.43 16.73
C GLU A 11 -9.22 -4.21 16.00
N GLY A 12 -9.10 -4.06 14.68
CA GLY A 12 -8.10 -4.76 13.87
C GLY A 12 -8.37 -6.26 13.74
N MET A 13 -9.62 -6.68 13.93
CA MET A 13 -10.01 -8.09 13.92
C MET A 13 -10.13 -8.63 12.49
N PRO A 14 -9.80 -9.92 12.27
CA PRO A 14 -10.02 -10.57 10.98
C PRO A 14 -11.49 -10.54 10.55
N ALA A 15 -11.74 -10.26 9.26
CA ALA A 15 -13.09 -10.23 8.69
C ALA A 15 -13.82 -11.59 8.77
N THR A 16 -13.08 -12.69 8.95
CA THR A 16 -13.61 -14.05 9.12
C THR A 16 -14.44 -14.20 10.40
N GLU A 17 -14.13 -13.44 11.45
CA GLU A 17 -14.90 -13.45 12.71
C GLU A 17 -16.31 -12.85 12.52
N PHE A 18 -16.42 -11.84 11.65
CA PHE A 18 -17.71 -11.26 11.27
C PHE A 18 -18.52 -12.21 10.39
N LEU A 19 -17.84 -12.88 9.46
CA LEU A 19 -18.45 -13.89 8.61
C LEU A 19 -19.04 -15.04 9.47
N ARG A 20 -18.33 -15.43 10.53
CA ARG A 20 -18.77 -16.44 11.49
C ARG A 20 -20.05 -16.03 12.22
N GLN A 21 -20.15 -14.78 12.67
CA GLN A 21 -21.37 -14.26 13.30
C GLN A 21 -22.54 -14.09 12.31
N ALA A 22 -22.28 -13.70 11.07
CA ALA A 22 -23.32 -13.44 10.08
C ALA A 22 -23.93 -14.71 9.46
N ILE A 23 -23.14 -15.77 9.28
CA ILE A 23 -23.57 -16.98 8.55
C ILE A 23 -24.04 -18.09 9.50
N GLY A 24 -23.55 -18.14 10.74
CA GLY A 24 -23.94 -19.15 11.74
C GLY A 24 -23.52 -20.59 11.43
N SER A 25 -22.85 -20.84 10.29
CA SER A 25 -22.34 -22.15 9.88
C SER A 25 -20.84 -22.28 10.15
N SER A 26 -20.46 -23.23 11.01
CA SER A 26 -19.07 -23.46 11.42
C SER A 26 -18.17 -23.91 10.26
N LEU A 27 -18.68 -24.74 9.34
CA LEU A 27 -17.90 -25.26 8.21
C LEU A 27 -17.46 -24.17 7.23
N VAL A 28 -18.35 -23.21 6.93
CA VAL A 28 -18.03 -22.10 6.04
C VAL A 28 -16.98 -21.20 6.68
N SER A 29 -17.09 -20.94 7.98
CA SER A 29 -16.09 -20.18 8.74
C SER A 29 -14.73 -20.86 8.73
N THR A 30 -14.65 -22.17 9.00
CA THR A 30 -13.38 -22.92 9.01
C THR A 30 -12.71 -22.91 7.63
N ILE A 31 -13.45 -23.15 6.55
CA ILE A 31 -12.90 -23.13 5.19
C ILE A 31 -12.41 -21.71 4.83
N ALA A 32 -13.19 -20.68 5.17
CA ALA A 32 -12.81 -19.29 4.93
C ALA A 32 -11.54 -18.89 5.69
N GLU A 33 -11.37 -19.37 6.92
CA GLU A 33 -10.18 -19.12 7.73
C GLU A 33 -8.93 -19.76 7.14
N TYR A 34 -9.01 -21.03 6.73
CA TYR A 34 -7.90 -21.68 6.02
C TYR A 34 -7.57 -21.00 4.70
N PHE A 35 -8.60 -20.64 3.92
CA PHE A 35 -8.40 -19.91 2.67
C PHE A 35 -7.71 -18.56 2.92
N ALA A 36 -8.18 -17.79 3.89
CA ALA A 36 -7.59 -16.50 4.25
C ALA A 36 -6.13 -16.66 4.73
N PHE A 37 -5.84 -17.70 5.52
CA PHE A 37 -4.48 -17.99 5.95
C PHE A 37 -3.55 -18.28 4.76
N PHE A 38 -3.93 -19.18 3.86
CA PHE A 38 -3.12 -19.49 2.68
C PHE A 38 -2.96 -18.27 1.75
N ALA A 39 -4.05 -17.52 1.52
CA ALA A 39 -4.00 -16.30 0.71
C ALA A 39 -3.06 -15.25 1.31
N LEU A 40 -3.09 -15.06 2.65
CA LEU A 40 -2.19 -14.17 3.36
C LEU A 40 -0.73 -14.63 3.24
N VAL A 41 -0.45 -15.91 3.50
CA VAL A 41 0.92 -16.46 3.41
C VAL A 41 1.48 -16.27 2.00
N THR A 42 0.72 -16.62 0.96
CA THR A 42 1.18 -16.48 -0.43
C THR A 42 1.39 -15.01 -0.83
N SER A 43 0.49 -14.11 -0.45
CA SER A 43 0.64 -12.67 -0.71
C SER A 43 1.86 -12.09 0.02
N PHE A 44 2.08 -12.50 1.27
CA PHE A 44 3.19 -12.02 2.09
C PHE A 44 4.54 -12.50 1.55
N LEU A 45 4.63 -13.74 1.06
CA LEU A 45 5.84 -14.25 0.40
C LEU A 45 6.21 -13.42 -0.84
N GLY A 46 5.23 -13.11 -1.69
CA GLY A 46 5.44 -12.27 -2.88
C GLY A 46 5.92 -10.86 -2.53
N MET A 47 5.27 -10.21 -1.56
CA MET A 47 5.70 -8.89 -1.09
C MET A 47 7.08 -8.90 -0.44
N THR A 48 7.39 -9.92 0.37
CA THR A 48 8.69 -10.00 1.07
C THR A 48 9.84 -10.19 0.09
N LEU A 49 9.67 -11.03 -0.94
CA LEU A 49 10.66 -11.20 -2.00
C LEU A 49 10.86 -9.90 -2.78
N GLY A 50 9.77 -9.23 -3.19
CA GLY A 50 9.86 -7.94 -3.88
C GLY A 50 10.53 -6.85 -3.04
N LEU A 51 10.25 -6.81 -1.72
CA LEU A 51 10.92 -5.89 -0.80
C LEU A 51 12.39 -6.24 -0.64
N PHE A 52 12.73 -7.53 -0.55
CA PHE A 52 14.10 -7.99 -0.44
C PHE A 52 14.94 -7.57 -1.66
N ASP A 53 14.42 -7.79 -2.86
CA ASP A 53 15.08 -7.40 -4.12
C ASP A 53 15.18 -5.87 -4.24
N PHE A 54 14.11 -5.15 -3.90
CA PHE A 54 14.11 -3.68 -3.89
C PHE A 54 15.16 -3.11 -2.93
N LEU A 55 15.31 -3.71 -1.76
CA LEU A 55 16.26 -3.25 -0.75
C LEU A 55 17.70 -3.64 -1.11
N SER A 56 17.89 -4.79 -1.75
CA SER A 56 19.16 -5.24 -2.35
C SER A 56 19.65 -4.23 -3.38
N ASP A 57 18.79 -3.86 -4.34
CA ASP A 57 19.07 -2.88 -5.38
C ASP A 57 19.27 -1.46 -4.79
N GLY A 58 18.42 -1.06 -3.85
CA GLY A 58 18.46 0.28 -3.24
C GLY A 58 19.67 0.52 -2.34
N LEU A 59 20.12 -0.50 -1.61
CA LEU A 59 21.29 -0.42 -0.72
C LEU A 59 22.58 -0.91 -1.38
N GLY A 60 22.51 -1.49 -2.57
CA GLY A 60 23.65 -2.09 -3.29
C GLY A 60 24.25 -3.30 -2.58
N ILE A 61 23.46 -4.01 -1.76
CA ILE A 61 23.91 -5.18 -0.99
C ILE A 61 23.81 -6.42 -1.88
N LYS A 62 24.92 -7.15 -2.04
CA LYS A 62 24.90 -8.39 -2.83
C LYS A 62 24.06 -9.47 -2.15
N GLU A 63 23.19 -10.12 -2.92
CA GLU A 63 22.31 -11.23 -2.51
C GLU A 63 23.06 -12.55 -2.29
N ARG A 64 24.19 -12.52 -1.57
CA ARG A 64 24.99 -13.72 -1.34
C ARG A 64 25.62 -13.71 0.05
N GLY A 65 25.52 -14.87 0.71
CA GLY A 65 26.11 -15.09 2.03
C GLY A 65 25.54 -14.11 3.06
N TRP A 66 26.41 -13.29 3.66
CA TRP A 66 26.06 -12.34 4.71
C TRP A 66 25.06 -11.25 4.27
N GLY A 67 25.00 -10.92 2.97
CA GLY A 67 24.07 -9.91 2.47
C GLY A 67 22.61 -10.30 2.67
N ILE A 68 22.28 -11.59 2.50
CA ILE A 68 20.91 -12.11 2.69
C ILE A 68 20.49 -11.97 4.16
N ILE A 69 21.39 -12.29 5.07
CA ILE A 69 21.13 -12.17 6.52
C ILE A 69 20.96 -10.70 6.90
N ALA A 70 21.80 -9.81 6.37
CA ALA A 70 21.70 -8.37 6.63
C ALA A 70 20.37 -7.78 6.11
N LEU A 71 20.00 -8.09 4.86
CA LEU A 71 18.72 -7.67 4.26
C LEU A 71 17.53 -8.21 5.05
N GLY A 72 17.56 -9.51 5.39
CA GLY A 72 16.52 -10.14 6.20
C GLY A 72 16.38 -9.48 7.59
N LEU A 73 17.49 -9.12 8.22
CA LEU A 73 17.47 -8.45 9.52
C LEU A 73 16.89 -7.04 9.41
N ILE A 74 17.25 -6.27 8.37
CA ILE A 74 16.70 -4.92 8.13
C ILE A 74 15.19 -4.97 7.88
N ILE A 75 14.66 -6.03 7.29
CA ILE A 75 13.21 -6.19 7.09
C ILE A 75 12.52 -6.64 8.38
N ILE A 76 13.04 -7.69 9.03
CA ILE A 76 12.38 -8.35 10.17
C ILE A 76 12.43 -7.49 11.43
N VAL A 77 13.55 -6.84 11.74
CA VAL A 77 13.72 -6.06 12.99
C VAL A 77 12.68 -4.94 13.14
N PRO A 78 12.51 -4.01 12.17
CA PRO A 78 11.50 -2.98 12.28
C PRO A 78 10.09 -3.57 12.24
N THR A 79 9.84 -4.57 11.38
CA THR A 79 8.50 -5.20 11.26
C THR A 79 8.07 -5.83 12.59
N TYR A 80 8.97 -6.57 13.24
CA TYR A 80 8.72 -7.19 14.54
C TYR A 80 8.50 -6.13 15.64
N TYR A 81 9.35 -5.09 15.67
CA TYR A 81 9.21 -4.01 16.64
C TYR A 81 7.85 -3.32 16.54
N PHE A 82 7.42 -2.97 15.33
CA PHE A 82 6.13 -2.33 15.12
C PHE A 82 4.94 -3.27 15.41
N ALA A 83 5.05 -4.55 15.06
CA ALA A 83 4.00 -5.53 15.32
C ALA A 83 3.69 -5.72 16.82
N VAL A 84 4.71 -5.65 17.69
CA VAL A 84 4.51 -5.83 19.14
C VAL A 84 4.00 -4.55 19.82
N ASN A 85 4.46 -3.38 19.37
CA ASN A 85 4.14 -2.12 20.05
C ASN A 85 2.80 -1.50 19.61
N TYR A 86 2.27 -1.86 18.44
CA TYR A 86 1.11 -1.20 17.84
C TYR A 86 0.11 -2.20 17.27
N ALA A 87 -0.99 -2.45 17.99
CA ALA A 87 -2.03 -3.40 17.58
C ALA A 87 -2.70 -3.05 16.23
N ARG A 88 -2.72 -1.76 15.85
CA ARG A 88 -3.33 -1.29 14.60
C ARG A 88 -2.33 -0.87 13.53
N VAL A 89 -1.06 -1.27 13.65
CA VAL A 89 -0.02 -0.80 12.71
C VAL A 89 -0.28 -1.24 11.28
N PHE A 90 -0.82 -2.44 11.08
CA PHE A 90 -1.10 -2.95 9.74
C PHE A 90 -2.08 -2.06 8.97
N ILE A 91 -3.19 -1.67 9.60
CA ILE A 91 -4.22 -0.84 8.96
C ILE A 91 -3.69 0.57 8.67
N VAL A 92 -3.01 1.18 9.64
CA VAL A 92 -2.45 2.54 9.49
C VAL A 92 -1.33 2.57 8.45
N ALA A 93 -0.48 1.54 8.43
CA ALA A 93 0.57 1.40 7.44
C ALA A 93 -0.01 1.20 6.04
N MET A 94 -1.05 0.38 5.87
CA MET A 94 -1.70 0.21 4.57
C MET A 94 -2.41 1.46 4.09
N SER A 95 -3.14 2.18 4.95
CA SER A 95 -3.82 3.42 4.54
C SER A 95 -2.80 4.47 4.08
N THR A 96 -1.73 4.65 4.84
CA THR A 96 -0.70 5.66 4.56
C THR A 96 0.16 5.25 3.36
N SER A 97 0.57 3.98 3.28
CA SER A 97 1.40 3.51 2.16
C SER A 97 0.58 3.41 0.86
N GLY A 98 -0.71 3.13 0.95
CA GLY A 98 -1.60 3.08 -0.20
C GLY A 98 -1.74 4.43 -0.88
N SER A 99 -1.86 5.51 -0.13
CA SER A 99 -1.99 6.86 -0.71
C SER A 99 -0.66 7.43 -1.17
N TYR A 100 0.30 7.61 -0.25
CA TYR A 100 1.60 8.19 -0.59
C TYR A 100 2.40 7.30 -1.53
N GLY A 101 2.37 5.99 -1.30
CA GLY A 101 3.11 5.02 -2.11
C GLY A 101 2.58 4.95 -3.54
N ASP A 102 1.27 4.84 -3.75
CA ASP A 102 0.70 4.78 -5.10
C ASP A 102 0.94 6.08 -5.87
N ALA A 103 0.69 7.24 -5.25
CA ALA A 103 0.87 8.51 -5.92
C ALA A 103 2.33 8.75 -6.36
N ILE A 104 3.31 8.32 -5.56
CA ILE A 104 4.73 8.45 -5.90
C ILE A 104 5.16 7.39 -6.93
N LEU A 105 4.89 6.12 -6.65
CA LEU A 105 5.40 4.98 -7.44
C LEU A 105 4.65 4.77 -8.75
N ASN A 106 3.32 4.90 -8.73
CA ASN A 106 2.47 4.66 -9.90
C ASN A 106 2.08 5.98 -10.60
N GLY A 107 2.10 7.09 -9.87
CA GLY A 107 1.86 8.41 -10.46
C GLY A 107 3.13 9.07 -10.96
N ILE A 108 3.94 9.58 -10.03
CA ILE A 108 5.05 10.50 -10.36
C ILE A 108 6.19 9.76 -11.09
N MET A 109 6.61 8.60 -10.59
CA MET A 109 7.72 7.82 -11.15
C MET A 109 7.56 7.48 -12.65
N PRO A 110 6.47 6.85 -13.13
CA PRO A 110 6.33 6.52 -14.55
C PRO A 110 6.25 7.77 -15.43
N VAL A 111 5.63 8.86 -14.94
CA VAL A 111 5.57 10.11 -15.69
C VAL A 111 6.96 10.73 -15.85
N MET A 112 7.77 10.73 -14.78
CA MET A 112 9.18 11.15 -14.85
C MET A 112 9.97 10.26 -15.80
N MET A 113 9.76 8.94 -15.77
CA MET A 113 10.43 7.99 -16.66
C MET A 113 10.12 8.29 -18.13
N VAL A 114 8.85 8.56 -18.47
CA VAL A 114 8.43 8.95 -19.83
C VAL A 114 9.00 10.32 -20.22
N TRP A 115 9.02 11.28 -19.30
CA TRP A 115 9.56 12.62 -19.54
C TRP A 115 11.06 12.58 -19.85
N ILE A 116 11.85 11.90 -19.00
CA ILE A 116 13.29 11.72 -19.18
C ILE A 116 13.58 10.94 -20.47
N GLY A 117 12.83 9.86 -20.72
CA GLY A 117 12.97 9.06 -21.93
C GLY A 117 12.76 9.85 -23.23
N ARG A 118 11.74 10.72 -23.25
CA ARG A 118 11.40 11.54 -24.43
C ARG A 118 12.28 12.75 -24.62
N TYR A 119 12.56 13.51 -23.55
CA TYR A 119 13.16 14.84 -23.67
C TYR A 119 14.64 14.89 -23.32
N SER A 120 15.11 14.05 -22.39
CA SER A 120 16.53 14.02 -22.00
C SER A 120 17.31 13.02 -22.83
N ARG A 121 16.86 11.76 -22.88
CA ARG A 121 17.55 10.68 -23.59
C ARG A 121 17.16 10.53 -25.06
N LYS A 122 16.13 11.26 -25.52
CA LYS A 122 15.59 11.24 -26.90
C LYS A 122 15.47 9.81 -27.46
N LEU A 123 14.93 8.90 -26.65
CA LEU A 123 14.79 7.50 -27.04
C LEU A 123 13.92 7.42 -28.29
N GLY A 124 14.53 7.01 -29.41
CA GLY A 124 13.87 6.88 -30.71
C GLY A 124 12.98 5.64 -30.73
N GLY A 125 11.67 5.84 -30.53
CA GLY A 125 10.68 4.77 -30.56
C GLY A 125 9.27 5.34 -30.72
N VAL A 126 8.32 4.48 -31.11
CA VAL A 126 6.90 4.86 -31.20
C VAL A 126 6.44 5.31 -29.81
N PRO A 127 5.85 6.52 -29.66
CA PRO A 127 5.44 6.99 -28.36
C PRO A 127 4.29 6.12 -27.82
N LEU A 128 4.56 5.29 -26.81
CA LEU A 128 3.56 4.46 -26.12
C LEU A 128 2.40 5.29 -25.52
N VAL A 129 2.69 6.53 -25.14
CA VAL A 129 1.72 7.45 -24.54
C VAL A 129 1.42 8.60 -25.53
N PRO A 130 0.31 8.57 -26.29
CA PRO A 130 -0.04 9.67 -27.17
C PRO A 130 -0.33 10.95 -26.35
N GLY A 131 0.00 12.14 -26.88
CA GLY A 131 -0.36 13.42 -26.26
C GLY A 131 0.77 14.32 -25.75
N GLY A 132 2.04 13.96 -25.97
CA GLY A 132 3.17 14.88 -25.79
C GLY A 132 3.34 15.46 -24.36
N ARG A 133 3.86 16.70 -24.26
CA ARG A 133 4.07 17.42 -22.99
C ARG A 133 2.80 17.74 -22.19
N PRO A 134 1.68 18.23 -22.79
CA PRO A 134 0.55 18.68 -22.00
C PRO A 134 -0.13 17.55 -21.24
N VAL A 135 -0.21 16.35 -21.85
CA VAL A 135 -0.76 15.17 -21.17
C VAL A 135 0.12 14.75 -20.00
N LEU A 136 1.45 14.75 -20.16
CA LEU A 136 2.37 14.45 -19.05
C LEU A 136 2.20 15.44 -17.90
N ILE A 137 2.13 16.75 -18.19
CA ILE A 137 1.93 17.80 -17.17
C ILE A 137 0.58 17.63 -16.47
N ALA A 138 -0.49 17.34 -17.21
CA ALA A 138 -1.82 17.11 -16.64
C ALA A 138 -1.82 15.90 -15.68
N ILE A 139 -1.14 14.81 -16.03
CA ILE A 139 -1.02 13.64 -15.15
C ILE A 139 -0.23 13.99 -13.88
N VAL A 140 0.91 14.70 -14.01
CA VAL A 140 1.66 15.15 -12.81
C VAL A 140 0.79 16.03 -11.92
N LEU A 141 0.06 16.99 -12.50
CA LEU A 141 -0.83 17.87 -11.75
C LEU A 141 -1.93 17.10 -11.04
N PHE A 142 -2.50 16.08 -11.67
CA PHE A 142 -3.50 15.22 -11.06
C PHE A 142 -2.94 14.47 -9.83
N TYR A 143 -1.78 13.83 -9.96
CA TYR A 143 -1.16 13.12 -8.82
C TYR A 143 -0.67 14.08 -7.72
N LEU A 144 -0.18 15.28 -8.08
CA LEU A 144 0.15 16.32 -7.11
C LEU A 144 -1.09 16.84 -6.38
N ALA A 145 -2.22 17.00 -7.08
CA ALA A 145 -3.48 17.36 -6.46
C ALA A 145 -3.97 16.26 -5.52
N SER A 146 -3.87 14.99 -5.91
CA SER A 146 -4.21 13.84 -5.06
C SER A 146 -3.37 13.82 -3.78
N LEU A 147 -2.05 13.99 -3.89
CA LEU A 147 -1.17 14.10 -2.72
C LEU A 147 -1.48 15.33 -1.86
N GLY A 148 -1.82 16.46 -2.48
CA GLY A 148 -2.20 17.68 -1.78
C GLY A 148 -3.50 17.53 -0.99
N LEU A 149 -4.48 16.81 -1.54
CA LEU A 149 -5.73 16.48 -0.85
C LEU A 149 -5.46 15.57 0.36
N GLU A 150 -4.68 14.51 0.17
CA GLU A 150 -4.28 13.59 1.25
C GLU A 150 -3.55 14.31 2.40
N LEU A 151 -2.60 15.19 2.06
CA LEU A 151 -1.89 16.01 3.02
C LEU A 151 -2.84 16.99 3.74
N GLY A 152 -3.81 17.53 3.02
CA GLY A 152 -4.84 18.42 3.58
C GLY A 152 -5.74 17.72 4.60
N GLU A 153 -6.06 16.44 4.37
CA GLU A 153 -6.77 15.59 5.33
C GLU A 153 -5.90 15.31 6.56
N GLN A 154 -4.62 14.96 6.37
CA GLN A 154 -3.72 14.68 7.49
C GLN A 154 -3.38 15.91 8.35
N LEU A 155 -3.41 17.12 7.78
CA LEU A 155 -3.22 18.39 8.49
C LEU A 155 -4.51 18.94 9.13
N GLY A 156 -5.64 18.26 8.97
CA GLY A 156 -6.93 18.69 9.52
C GLY A 156 -7.53 19.94 8.86
N LEU A 157 -7.06 20.31 7.66
CA LEU A 157 -7.56 21.46 6.89
C LEU A 157 -8.80 21.11 6.05
N LEU A 158 -8.99 19.82 5.75
CA LEU A 158 -10.13 19.29 5.00
C LEU A 158 -10.82 18.21 5.85
N ASP A 159 -11.66 18.63 6.79
CA ASP A 159 -12.46 17.73 7.61
C ASP A 159 -13.68 17.21 6.83
N PHE A 160 -13.43 16.37 5.82
CA PHE A 160 -14.50 15.71 5.06
C PHE A 160 -15.21 14.65 5.93
N GLN A 161 -14.55 14.18 6.99
CA GLN A 161 -15.02 13.12 7.87
C GLN A 161 -16.08 13.62 8.89
N SER A 162 -16.02 14.87 9.38
CA SER A 162 -17.09 15.44 10.22
C SER A 162 -18.35 15.83 9.46
N ARG A 163 -18.25 16.15 8.17
CA ARG A 163 -19.40 16.51 7.32
C ARG A 163 -20.27 15.32 6.91
N ILE A 164 -19.74 14.10 6.88
CA ILE A 164 -20.51 12.89 6.55
C ILE A 164 -21.23 12.33 7.78
N LEU A 165 -20.65 12.44 8.99
CA LEU A 165 -21.26 11.97 10.25
C LEU A 165 -22.32 12.91 10.84
N THR A 166 -22.55 14.08 10.23
CA THR A 166 -23.60 15.04 10.64
C THR A 166 -24.82 15.05 9.71
N LEU A 167 -24.83 14.21 8.68
CA LEU A 167 -25.93 14.07 7.71
C LEU A 167 -26.68 12.73 7.80
N ASP A 168 -26.43 11.92 8.84
CA ASP A 168 -27.24 10.76 9.25
C ASP A 168 -27.72 10.92 10.70
#